data_AF-A0A1C6IPD8-F1
#
_entry.id   AF-A0A1C6IPD8-F1
#
_cell.length_a   1.000
_cell.length_b   1.000
_cell.length_c   1.000
_cell.angle_alpha   90.00
_cell.angle_beta   90.00
_cell.angle_gamma   90.00
#
_symmetry.space_group_name_H-M   'P 1'
#
loop_
_entity.id
_entity.type
_entity.pdbx_description
1 polymer ?
#
loop_
_entity_poly.entity_id
_entity_poly.type
_entity_poly.pdbx_seq_one_letter_code
_entity_poly.pdbx_strand_id
1 'polypeptide(L)'
;MKKIIIDTDTASDDAVALVMALREPALEVLAITAVAGNVTLDLATKNACLAATYADTYLPPIYAGAERPLVRALNTATNVHGEDGMGDMPAGFFKEPATEPQPQRAVDAIIDLIAGGDGDIELVTLGPLTNIALAILQAPEVMKKVPLITMMGGAAFAGNANPTAEFNIWVDAEAADVVFASGIPITMATIEACFGSAKFTPEEIEQLQRSQSEAARFCADCNRTLIDLNARLLGEPGLDLPDPTAIAILARPELIQGYFTGYARVETAGSALTDGMVVCDRRAPQTVQAMAKGSSLHRHNATVVYEIDGPAFKEYLLSLVL
;
A
#
# COMPACT_ATOMS: atom_id res chain seq x y z
N MET A 1 14.78 -15.08 -3.21
CA MET A 1 13.44 -14.77 -2.71
C MET A 1 13.60 -13.60 -1.75
N LYS A 2 12.86 -12.51 -1.94
CA LYS A 2 12.91 -11.35 -1.05
C LYS A 2 11.98 -11.61 0.12
N LYS A 3 12.47 -11.43 1.35
CA LYS A 3 11.66 -11.55 2.56
C LYS A 3 10.96 -10.23 2.81
N ILE A 4 9.64 -10.26 2.99
CA ILE A 4 8.85 -9.05 3.19
C ILE A 4 7.88 -9.18 4.35
N ILE A 5 7.59 -8.04 4.98
CA ILE A 5 6.40 -7.86 5.82
C ILE A 5 5.48 -6.89 5.08
N ILE A 6 4.20 -7.22 4.97
CA ILE A 6 3.19 -6.37 4.34
C ILE A 6 2.34 -5.72 5.42
N ASP A 7 2.29 -4.39 5.47
CA ASP A 7 1.41 -3.60 6.33
C ASP A 7 0.27 -3.01 5.50
N THR A 8 -0.98 -3.30 5.84
CA THR A 8 -2.17 -3.09 4.96
C THR A 8 -3.40 -2.73 5.78
N ASP A 9 -4.31 -1.94 5.21
CA ASP A 9 -5.63 -1.61 5.77
C ASP A 9 -6.75 -2.34 5.02
N THR A 10 -6.50 -3.63 4.80
CA THR A 10 -7.08 -4.46 3.75
C THR A 10 -8.53 -4.16 3.39
N ALA A 11 -8.70 -3.50 2.25
CA ALA A 11 -9.93 -3.39 1.51
C ALA A 11 -9.66 -3.56 0.01
N SER A 12 -10.63 -4.08 -0.76
CA SER A 12 -10.66 -3.94 -2.23
C SER A 12 -9.35 -4.35 -2.92
N ASP A 13 -8.51 -3.39 -3.34
CA ASP A 13 -7.26 -3.61 -4.05
C ASP A 13 -6.11 -4.11 -3.14
N ASP A 14 -6.08 -3.80 -1.84
CA ASP A 14 -5.18 -4.44 -0.88
C ASP A 14 -5.32 -5.98 -0.94
N ALA A 15 -6.57 -6.45 -1.02
CA ALA A 15 -6.86 -7.89 -1.05
C ALA A 15 -6.28 -8.54 -2.32
N VAL A 16 -6.29 -7.81 -3.44
CA VAL A 16 -5.63 -8.22 -4.69
C VAL A 16 -4.11 -8.23 -4.52
N ALA A 17 -3.55 -7.22 -3.85
CA ALA A 17 -2.12 -7.12 -3.59
C ALA A 17 -1.62 -8.27 -2.70
N LEU A 18 -2.37 -8.65 -1.67
CA LEU A 18 -2.07 -9.80 -0.82
C LEU A 18 -2.11 -11.12 -1.59
N VAL A 19 -3.15 -11.34 -2.41
CA VAL A 19 -3.24 -12.52 -3.29
C VAL A 19 -2.05 -12.57 -4.25
N MET A 20 -1.70 -11.44 -4.86
CA MET A 20 -0.59 -11.30 -5.77
C MET A 20 0.76 -11.62 -5.09
N ALA A 21 1.01 -11.02 -3.91
CA ALA A 21 2.26 -11.20 -3.17
C ALA A 21 2.46 -12.64 -2.68
N LEU A 22 1.38 -13.28 -2.21
CA LEU A 22 1.42 -14.67 -1.74
C LEU A 22 1.63 -15.68 -2.88
N ARG A 23 1.18 -15.36 -4.09
CA ARG A 23 1.38 -16.19 -5.30
C ARG A 23 2.67 -15.86 -6.07
N GLU A 24 3.39 -14.80 -5.72
CA GLU A 24 4.64 -14.41 -6.39
C GLU A 24 5.84 -15.24 -5.90
N PRO A 25 6.47 -16.07 -6.76
CA PRO A 25 7.56 -16.95 -6.35
C PRO A 25 8.88 -16.24 -5.99
N ALA A 26 9.04 -14.96 -6.36
CA ALA A 26 10.20 -14.17 -5.95
C ALA A 26 10.06 -13.58 -4.53
N LEU A 27 8.88 -13.63 -3.91
CA LEU A 27 8.59 -13.04 -2.60
C LEU A 27 8.31 -14.12 -1.54
N GLU A 28 8.75 -13.85 -0.32
CA GLU A 28 8.42 -14.61 0.89
C GLU A 28 7.77 -13.65 1.88
N VAL A 29 6.46 -13.75 2.05
CA VAL A 29 5.70 -12.94 3.01
C VAL A 29 5.87 -13.56 4.39
N LEU A 30 6.68 -12.93 5.24
CA LEU A 30 6.94 -13.42 6.60
C LEU A 30 5.77 -13.13 7.55
N ALA A 31 5.08 -12.01 7.33
CA ALA A 31 3.92 -11.59 8.10
C ALA A 31 3.08 -10.58 7.32
N ILE A 32 1.80 -10.53 7.67
CA ILE A 32 0.88 -9.46 7.27
C ILE A 32 0.48 -8.71 8.54
N THR A 33 0.57 -7.38 8.53
CA THR A 33 0.12 -6.53 9.63
C THR A 33 -1.03 -5.65 9.16
N ALA A 34 -2.10 -5.61 9.95
CA ALA A 34 -3.28 -4.81 9.65
C ALA A 34 -3.23 -3.45 10.37
N VAL A 35 -3.67 -2.40 9.70
CA VAL A 35 -3.82 -1.03 10.22
C VAL A 35 -5.21 -0.49 9.87
N ALA A 36 -5.74 0.45 10.66
CA ALA A 36 -6.96 1.14 10.29
C ALA A 36 -6.70 2.21 9.21
N GLY A 37 -7.56 2.28 8.20
CA GLY A 37 -7.46 3.21 7.07
C GLY A 37 -8.73 3.16 6.23
N ASN A 38 -8.70 2.48 5.08
CA ASN A 38 -9.85 2.23 4.20
C ASN A 38 -11.08 1.77 4.98
N VAL A 39 -10.87 0.87 5.93
CA VAL A 39 -11.87 0.38 6.89
C VAL A 39 -11.32 0.39 8.33
N THR A 40 -12.17 0.06 9.30
CA THR A 40 -11.74 -0.13 10.69
C THR A 40 -10.74 -1.28 10.82
N LEU A 41 -9.93 -1.28 11.87
CA LEU A 41 -8.92 -2.33 12.09
C LEU A 41 -9.52 -3.74 12.13
N ASP A 42 -10.69 -3.92 12.75
CA ASP A 42 -11.37 -5.22 12.83
C ASP A 42 -11.72 -5.76 11.44
N LEU A 43 -12.22 -4.89 10.55
CA LEU A 43 -12.53 -5.24 9.18
C LEU A 43 -11.25 -5.50 8.38
N ALA A 44 -10.26 -4.60 8.44
CA ALA A 44 -8.97 -4.76 7.75
C ALA A 44 -8.29 -6.09 8.13
N THR A 45 -8.27 -6.41 9.43
CA THR A 45 -7.68 -7.66 9.93
C THR A 45 -8.42 -8.89 9.41
N LYS A 46 -9.76 -8.89 9.47
CA LYS A 46 -10.58 -9.99 8.94
C LYS A 46 -10.39 -10.15 7.43
N ASN A 47 -10.33 -9.03 6.72
CA ASN A 47 -10.17 -8.95 5.27
C ASN A 47 -8.78 -9.46 4.83
N ALA A 48 -7.72 -9.18 5.60
CA ALA A 48 -6.39 -9.74 5.38
C ALA A 48 -6.41 -11.28 5.49
N CYS A 49 -7.06 -11.83 6.52
CA CYS A 49 -7.23 -13.28 6.67
C CYS A 49 -8.01 -13.89 5.49
N LEU A 50 -9.04 -13.19 5.01
CA LEU A 50 -9.84 -13.60 3.87
C LEU A 50 -9.00 -13.60 2.57
N ALA A 51 -8.27 -12.53 2.30
CA ALA A 51 -7.40 -12.43 1.12
C ALA A 51 -6.33 -13.53 1.12
N ALA A 52 -5.69 -13.81 2.26
CA ALA A 52 -4.74 -14.93 2.40
C ALA A 52 -5.40 -16.29 2.12
N THR A 53 -6.68 -16.45 2.47
CA THR A 53 -7.46 -17.66 2.16
C THR A 53 -7.68 -17.83 0.66
N TYR A 54 -8.00 -16.74 -0.05
CA TYR A 54 -8.22 -16.76 -1.50
C TYR A 54 -6.93 -16.81 -2.31
N ALA A 55 -5.78 -16.50 -1.71
CA ALA A 55 -4.49 -16.73 -2.34
C ALA A 55 -4.19 -18.22 -2.56
N ASP A 56 -4.81 -19.11 -1.78
CA ASP A 56 -4.74 -20.58 -1.90
C ASP A 56 -3.30 -21.13 -2.01
N THR A 57 -2.40 -20.60 -1.18
CA THR A 57 -0.98 -21.01 -1.12
C THR A 57 -0.56 -21.35 0.32
N TYR A 58 0.23 -20.48 0.96
CA TYR A 58 0.61 -20.57 2.36
C TYR A 58 -0.02 -19.41 3.14
N LEU A 59 -0.16 -19.59 4.44
CA LEU A 59 -0.81 -18.64 5.33
C LEU A 59 0.24 -18.02 6.26
N PRO A 60 0.81 -16.85 5.96
CA PRO A 60 1.68 -16.16 6.91
C PRO A 60 0.89 -15.72 8.15
N PRO A 61 1.56 -15.53 9.29
CA PRO A 61 0.90 -14.97 10.47
C PRO A 61 0.41 -13.55 10.19
N ILE A 62 -0.81 -13.26 10.64
CA ILE A 62 -1.48 -11.98 10.47
C ILE A 62 -1.62 -11.31 11.84
N TYR A 63 -1.28 -10.04 11.97
CA TYR A 63 -1.31 -9.33 13.25
C TYR A 63 -2.13 -8.05 13.17
N ALA A 64 -3.03 -7.84 14.12
CA ALA A 64 -3.77 -6.58 14.24
C ALA A 64 -2.89 -5.47 14.84
N GLY A 65 -2.92 -4.28 14.25
CA GLY A 65 -2.07 -3.15 14.61
C GLY A 65 -2.81 -1.96 15.20
N ALA A 66 -2.53 -0.77 14.67
CA ALA A 66 -3.10 0.47 15.14
C ALA A 66 -4.54 0.65 14.65
N GLU A 67 -5.44 0.97 15.58
CA GLU A 67 -6.87 1.19 15.32
C GLU A 67 -7.21 2.63 14.88
N ARG A 68 -6.23 3.54 14.95
CA ARG A 68 -6.39 4.96 14.64
C ARG A 68 -5.05 5.62 14.32
N PRO A 69 -5.06 6.77 13.60
CA PRO A 69 -3.88 7.58 13.38
C PRO A 69 -3.21 8.05 14.69
N LEU A 70 -1.94 8.45 14.62
CA LEU A 70 -1.14 8.87 15.79
C LEU A 70 -1.82 9.99 16.58
N VAL A 71 -2.27 11.04 15.88
CA VAL A 71 -2.83 12.24 16.50
C VAL A 71 -4.21 12.63 15.97
N ARG A 72 -4.59 12.12 14.79
CA ARG A 72 -5.81 12.50 14.07
C ARG A 72 -6.98 11.58 14.41
N ALA A 73 -8.19 12.04 14.09
CA ALA A 73 -9.35 11.16 14.01
C ALA A 73 -9.22 10.29 12.75
N LEU A 74 -9.59 9.02 12.85
CA LEU A 74 -9.65 8.12 11.70
C LEU A 74 -10.71 8.60 10.70
N ASN A 75 -10.33 8.64 9.43
CA ASN A 75 -11.25 8.80 8.30
C ASN A 75 -11.14 7.54 7.45
N THR A 76 -12.28 6.92 7.16
CA THR A 76 -12.36 5.69 6.35
C THR A 76 -12.79 6.00 4.93
N ALA A 77 -12.54 5.06 4.01
CA ALA A 77 -12.91 5.15 2.59
C ALA A 77 -14.05 4.17 2.23
N THR A 78 -14.99 3.94 3.14
CA THR A 78 -16.14 3.03 2.90
C THR A 78 -17.02 3.48 1.73
N ASN A 79 -17.00 4.76 1.39
CA ASN A 79 -17.65 5.30 0.19
C ASN A 79 -17.02 4.82 -1.13
N VAL A 80 -15.78 4.34 -1.09
CA VAL A 80 -15.04 3.78 -2.24
C VAL A 80 -15.10 2.25 -2.19
N HIS A 81 -14.80 1.65 -1.04
CA HIS A 81 -14.57 0.21 -0.93
C HIS A 81 -15.78 -0.58 -0.39
N GLY A 82 -16.85 0.09 0.00
CA GLY A 82 -18.00 -0.51 0.69
C GLY A 82 -17.86 -0.45 2.21
N GLU A 83 -18.96 -0.73 2.91
CA GLU A 83 -18.99 -0.73 4.37
C GLU A 83 -18.18 -1.90 4.96
N ASP A 84 -18.04 -3.00 4.22
CA ASP A 84 -17.19 -4.14 4.59
C ASP A 84 -15.76 -4.07 4.03
N GLY A 85 -15.46 -3.10 3.15
CA GLY A 85 -14.19 -3.00 2.42
C GLY A 85 -13.97 -4.11 1.39
N MET A 86 -14.97 -4.94 1.11
CA MET A 86 -14.89 -6.13 0.25
C MET A 86 -16.01 -6.13 -0.80
N GLY A 87 -16.39 -4.94 -1.26
CA GLY A 87 -17.37 -4.78 -2.33
C GLY A 87 -18.82 -4.92 -1.88
N ASP A 88 -19.14 -4.99 -0.58
CA ASP A 88 -20.48 -5.18 0.00
C ASP A 88 -21.20 -6.44 -0.50
N MET A 89 -20.47 -7.52 -0.74
CA MET A 89 -21.05 -8.75 -1.28
C MET A 89 -22.10 -9.33 -0.32
N PRO A 90 -23.12 -10.06 -0.83
CA PRO A 90 -24.15 -10.65 0.03
C PRO A 90 -23.54 -11.50 1.15
N ALA A 91 -24.16 -11.51 2.33
CA ALA A 91 -23.68 -12.31 3.45
C ALA A 91 -23.52 -13.79 3.06
N GLY A 92 -22.36 -14.38 3.38
CA GLY A 92 -22.01 -15.75 3.00
C GLY A 92 -21.57 -15.93 1.54
N PHE A 93 -21.34 -14.84 0.80
CA PHE A 93 -20.80 -14.91 -0.56
C PHE A 93 -19.34 -15.37 -0.57
N PHE A 94 -18.50 -14.77 0.27
CA PHE A 94 -17.11 -15.18 0.44
C PHE A 94 -17.00 -16.39 1.38
N LYS A 95 -15.91 -17.14 1.23
CA LYS A 95 -15.52 -18.20 2.16
C LYS A 95 -15.26 -17.64 3.55
N GLU A 96 -15.31 -18.52 4.55
CA GLU A 96 -14.76 -18.20 5.87
C GLU A 96 -13.23 -18.17 5.80
N PRO A 97 -12.56 -17.24 6.52
CA PRO A 97 -11.10 -17.21 6.59
C PRO A 97 -10.52 -18.54 7.10
N ALA A 98 -9.48 -19.04 6.44
CA ALA A 98 -8.75 -20.25 6.83
C ALA A 98 -7.70 -20.01 7.94
N THR A 99 -7.56 -18.77 8.39
CA THR A 99 -6.64 -18.37 9.46
C THR A 99 -7.27 -17.28 10.34
N GLU A 100 -6.77 -17.18 11.57
CA GLU A 100 -7.13 -16.14 12.53
C GLU A 100 -5.91 -15.26 12.82
N PRO A 101 -6.12 -13.98 13.18
CA PRO A 101 -5.02 -13.12 13.56
C PRO A 101 -4.33 -13.66 14.82
N GLN A 102 -3.01 -13.50 14.85
CA GLN A 102 -2.18 -13.81 16.00
C GLN A 102 -2.47 -12.85 17.16
N PRO A 103 -2.32 -13.30 18.42
CA PRO A 103 -2.61 -12.47 19.59
C PRO A 103 -1.58 -11.34 19.82
N GLN A 104 -0.40 -11.42 19.20
CA GLN A 104 0.62 -10.38 19.28
C GLN A 104 0.20 -9.14 18.48
N ARG A 105 0.59 -7.95 18.95
CA ARG A 105 0.31 -6.70 18.24
C ARG A 105 1.26 -6.54 17.04
N ALA A 106 0.75 -5.98 15.94
CA ALA A 106 1.53 -5.78 14.71
C ALA A 106 2.86 -5.07 14.94
N VAL A 107 2.88 -3.98 15.71
CA VAL A 107 4.09 -3.19 15.99
C VAL A 107 5.17 -4.05 16.65
N ASP A 108 4.80 -4.87 17.63
CA ASP A 108 5.75 -5.76 18.32
C ASP A 108 6.23 -6.88 17.38
N ALA A 109 5.33 -7.43 16.56
CA ALA A 109 5.67 -8.47 15.58
C ALA A 109 6.65 -7.94 14.51
N ILE A 110 6.45 -6.72 14.01
CA ILE A 110 7.38 -6.05 13.08
C ILE A 110 8.76 -5.94 13.73
N ILE A 111 8.83 -5.41 14.95
CA ILE A 111 10.10 -5.21 15.67
C ILE A 111 10.80 -6.55 15.89
N ASP A 112 10.08 -7.58 16.32
CA ASP A 112 10.65 -8.91 16.61
C ASP A 112 11.20 -9.58 15.34
N LEU A 113 10.44 -9.53 14.23
CA LEU A 113 10.87 -10.08 12.94
C LEU A 113 12.12 -9.36 12.41
N ILE A 114 12.14 -8.03 12.42
CA ILE A 114 13.30 -7.24 11.99
C ILE A 114 14.50 -7.44 12.93
N ALA A 115 14.26 -7.56 14.24
CA ALA A 115 15.32 -7.81 15.21
C ALA A 115 15.99 -9.17 15.00
N GLY A 116 15.19 -10.20 14.73
CA GLY A 116 15.63 -11.58 14.46
C GLY A 116 16.18 -11.83 13.05
N GLY A 117 15.93 -10.93 12.11
CA GLY A 117 16.46 -11.00 10.74
C GLY A 117 17.92 -10.51 10.60
N ASP A 118 18.50 -10.80 9.44
CA ASP A 118 19.90 -10.48 9.10
C ASP A 118 20.06 -9.12 8.40
N GLY A 119 19.03 -8.27 8.47
CA GLY A 119 18.94 -7.02 7.71
C GLY A 119 18.52 -7.23 6.25
N ASP A 120 17.79 -8.31 5.98
CA ASP A 120 17.35 -8.75 4.66
C ASP A 120 15.81 -8.73 4.49
N ILE A 121 15.09 -8.18 5.48
CA ILE A 121 13.62 -8.10 5.48
C ILE A 121 13.18 -6.70 5.05
N GLU A 122 12.55 -6.61 3.89
CA GLU A 122 11.96 -5.37 3.37
C GLU A 122 10.53 -5.16 3.90
N LEU A 123 10.07 -3.92 3.92
CA LEU A 123 8.69 -3.59 4.26
C LEU A 123 7.93 -3.21 2.99
N VAL A 124 6.68 -3.68 2.90
CA VAL A 124 5.70 -3.20 1.93
C VAL A 124 4.56 -2.57 2.71
N THR A 125 4.21 -1.33 2.41
CA THR A 125 3.11 -0.63 3.11
C THR A 125 2.05 -0.23 2.10
N LEU A 126 0.84 -0.72 2.31
CA LEU A 126 -0.32 -0.56 1.43
C LEU A 126 -1.39 0.34 2.06
N GLY A 127 -1.30 0.60 3.36
CA GLY A 127 -2.19 1.49 4.10
C GLY A 127 -1.49 2.65 4.83
N PRO A 128 -2.21 3.36 5.72
CA PRO A 128 -1.64 4.41 6.56
C PRO A 128 -0.44 3.93 7.38
N LEU A 129 0.60 4.77 7.46
CA LEU A 129 1.92 4.39 7.98
C LEU A 129 2.03 4.28 9.51
N THR A 130 0.90 4.21 10.23
CA THR A 130 0.85 4.29 11.70
C THR A 130 1.64 3.17 12.37
N ASN A 131 1.49 1.91 11.94
CA ASN A 131 2.22 0.78 12.51
C ASN A 131 3.74 0.96 12.34
N ILE A 132 4.17 1.37 11.14
CA ILE A 132 5.59 1.55 10.82
C ILE A 132 6.19 2.72 11.60
N ALA A 133 5.47 3.84 11.71
CA ALA A 133 5.90 4.98 12.51
C ALA A 133 6.04 4.61 13.99
N LEU A 134 5.08 3.87 14.55
CA LEU A 134 5.15 3.36 15.92
C LEU A 134 6.36 2.43 16.12
N ALA A 135 6.62 1.52 15.18
CA ALA A 135 7.78 0.64 15.24
C ALA A 135 9.11 1.42 15.21
N ILE A 136 9.22 2.45 14.36
CA ILE A 136 10.39 3.35 14.29
C ILE A 136 10.58 4.13 15.59
N LEU A 137 9.50 4.66 16.16
CA LEU A 137 9.56 5.42 17.41
C LEU A 137 9.89 4.54 18.62
N GLN A 138 9.38 3.29 18.65
CA GLN A 138 9.59 2.34 19.73
C GLN A 138 10.99 1.69 19.69
N ALA A 139 11.47 1.32 18.50
CA ALA A 139 12.74 0.58 18.34
C ALA A 139 13.59 1.13 17.17
N PRO A 140 14.07 2.38 17.23
CA PRO A 140 14.74 3.05 16.11
C PRO A 140 16.00 2.33 15.62
N GLU A 141 16.80 1.76 16.52
CA GLU A 141 18.02 1.03 16.11
C GLU A 141 17.71 -0.32 15.45
N VAL A 142 16.59 -0.95 15.79
CA VAL A 142 16.12 -2.18 15.12
C VAL A 142 15.62 -1.84 13.73
N MET A 143 14.77 -0.82 13.61
CA MET A 143 14.17 -0.43 12.32
C MET A 143 15.20 0.05 11.29
N LYS A 144 16.37 0.55 11.71
CA LYS A 144 17.50 0.84 10.80
C LYS A 144 18.04 -0.38 10.04
N LYS A 145 17.69 -1.61 10.46
CA LYS A 145 18.04 -2.84 9.74
C LYS A 145 17.18 -3.05 8.49
N VAL A 146 16.02 -2.39 8.37
CA VAL A 146 15.16 -2.48 7.19
C VAL A 146 15.91 -1.91 5.99
N PRO A 147 16.16 -2.69 4.92
CA PRO A 147 16.94 -2.23 3.79
C PRO A 147 16.13 -1.34 2.83
N LEU A 148 14.82 -1.53 2.75
CA LEU A 148 13.92 -0.77 1.87
C LEU A 148 12.48 -0.82 2.40
N ILE A 149 11.77 0.30 2.25
CA ILE A 149 10.31 0.38 2.32
C ILE A 149 9.78 0.63 0.91
N THR A 150 8.99 -0.29 0.37
CA THR A 150 8.17 -0.04 -0.82
C THR A 150 6.76 0.31 -0.37
N MET A 151 6.32 1.55 -0.60
CA MET A 151 5.01 2.02 -0.16
C MET A 151 4.09 2.30 -1.34
N MET A 152 2.83 1.89 -1.24
CA MET A 152 1.75 2.54 -1.97
C MET A 152 1.36 3.78 -1.16
N GLY A 153 1.50 4.94 -1.77
CA GLY A 153 1.03 6.17 -1.16
C GLY A 153 1.66 7.40 -1.80
N GLY A 154 1.10 8.56 -1.45
CA GLY A 154 1.53 9.84 -1.99
C GLY A 154 1.11 10.06 -3.44
N ALA A 155 1.27 11.30 -3.86
CA ALA A 155 0.96 11.75 -5.21
C ALA A 155 2.16 12.52 -5.77
N ALA A 156 2.51 12.25 -7.04
CA ALA A 156 3.54 13.02 -7.74
C ALA A 156 2.99 14.36 -8.28
N PHE A 157 1.69 14.40 -8.57
CA PHE A 157 1.01 15.49 -9.26
C PHE A 157 -0.33 15.86 -8.60
N ALA A 158 -1.21 14.88 -8.35
CA ALA A 158 -2.58 15.15 -7.87
C ALA A 158 -3.03 14.11 -6.84
N GLY A 159 -3.57 14.60 -5.72
CA GLY A 159 -4.11 13.75 -4.66
C GLY A 159 -5.50 13.18 -4.96
N ASN A 160 -5.91 12.17 -4.19
CA ASN A 160 -7.25 11.57 -4.22
C ASN A 160 -8.06 11.86 -2.95
N ALA A 161 -7.43 12.11 -1.80
CA ALA A 161 -8.10 12.49 -0.56
C ALA A 161 -8.35 14.00 -0.48
N ASN A 162 -7.39 14.79 -0.97
CA ASN A 162 -7.54 16.22 -1.20
C ASN A 162 -6.76 16.59 -2.49
N PRO A 163 -6.74 17.86 -2.93
CA PRO A 163 -6.10 18.22 -4.20
C PRO A 163 -4.61 17.83 -4.32
N THR A 164 -3.89 17.66 -3.21
CA THR A 164 -2.43 17.43 -3.20
C THR A 164 -1.97 16.19 -2.44
N ALA A 165 -2.84 15.59 -1.61
CA ALA A 165 -2.52 14.43 -0.79
C ALA A 165 -3.27 13.18 -1.24
N GLU A 166 -2.53 12.09 -1.23
CA GLU A 166 -3.07 10.75 -1.38
C GLU A 166 -3.57 10.23 -0.02
N PHE A 167 -4.61 9.38 -0.03
CA PHE A 167 -5.33 8.87 1.13
C PHE A 167 -4.46 8.29 2.25
N ASN A 168 -3.57 7.34 1.97
CA ASN A 168 -2.75 6.70 2.99
C ASN A 168 -1.87 7.70 3.75
N ILE A 169 -1.27 8.64 3.02
CA ILE A 169 -0.49 9.72 3.62
C ILE A 169 -1.39 10.71 4.37
N TRP A 170 -2.56 11.03 3.82
CA TRP A 170 -3.48 12.00 4.44
C TRP A 170 -4.11 11.50 5.75
N VAL A 171 -4.46 10.21 5.83
CA VAL A 171 -5.07 9.60 7.02
C VAL A 171 -4.17 9.74 8.25
N ASP A 172 -2.87 9.54 8.10
CA ASP A 172 -1.89 9.72 9.17
C ASP A 172 -0.61 10.42 8.66
N ALA A 173 -0.75 11.72 8.35
CA ALA A 173 0.33 12.55 7.84
C ALA A 173 1.52 12.63 8.80
N GLU A 174 1.25 12.62 10.12
CA GLU A 174 2.29 12.64 11.14
C GLU A 174 3.08 11.31 11.17
N ALA A 175 2.41 10.16 11.04
CA ALA A 175 3.11 8.88 10.88
C ALA A 175 3.95 8.85 9.61
N ALA A 176 3.39 9.32 8.49
CA ALA A 176 4.11 9.37 7.24
C ALA A 176 5.38 10.24 7.35
N ASP A 177 5.31 11.42 7.99
CA ASP A 177 6.49 12.27 8.20
C ASP A 177 7.57 11.59 9.04
N VAL A 178 7.18 10.81 10.07
CA VAL A 178 8.11 9.99 10.86
C VAL A 178 8.83 8.96 9.97
N VAL A 179 8.10 8.27 9.09
CA VAL A 179 8.68 7.29 8.17
C VAL A 179 9.65 7.94 7.19
N PHE A 180 9.26 9.05 6.54
CA PHE A 180 10.13 9.79 5.63
C PHE A 180 11.39 10.36 6.32
N ALA A 181 11.29 10.70 7.61
CA ALA A 181 12.41 11.20 8.42
C ALA A 181 13.32 10.09 9.00
N SER A 182 12.93 8.81 8.87
CA SER A 182 13.61 7.68 9.52
C SER A 182 15.04 7.41 9.01
N GLY A 183 15.32 7.80 7.76
CA GLY A 183 16.56 7.47 7.07
C GLY A 183 16.58 6.08 6.42
N ILE A 184 15.49 5.31 6.53
CA ILE A 184 15.30 4.07 5.77
C ILE A 184 15.04 4.45 4.29
N PRO A 185 15.67 3.78 3.31
CA PRO A 185 15.38 4.03 1.90
C PRO A 185 13.91 3.77 1.57
N ILE A 186 13.29 4.64 0.76
CA ILE A 186 11.89 4.53 0.36
C ILE A 186 11.77 4.45 -1.17
N THR A 187 10.97 3.52 -1.65
CA THR A 187 10.36 3.53 -2.98
C THR A 187 8.87 3.78 -2.82
N MET A 188 8.40 4.92 -3.29
CA MET A 188 7.00 5.34 -3.20
C MET A 188 6.33 5.14 -4.56
N ALA A 189 5.43 4.16 -4.63
CA ALA A 189 4.47 3.98 -5.72
C ALA A 189 3.32 4.94 -5.50
N THR A 190 3.27 6.01 -6.29
CA THR A 190 2.24 7.03 -6.13
C THR A 190 0.92 6.57 -6.73
N ILE A 191 -0.18 7.21 -6.33
CA ILE A 191 -1.52 6.92 -6.87
C ILE A 191 -1.56 6.98 -8.41
N GLU A 192 -0.74 7.83 -9.04
CA GLU A 192 -0.69 7.94 -10.49
C GLU A 192 -0.11 6.72 -11.19
N ALA A 193 0.71 5.91 -10.50
CA ALA A 193 1.33 4.72 -11.08
C ALA A 193 0.31 3.67 -11.51
N CYS A 194 -0.90 3.66 -10.94
CA CYS A 194 -1.97 2.74 -11.31
C CYS A 194 -2.97 3.29 -12.33
N PHE A 195 -2.76 4.51 -12.84
CA PHE A 195 -3.65 5.14 -13.82
C PHE A 195 -3.32 4.74 -15.26
N GLY A 196 -4.14 5.22 -16.20
CA GLY A 196 -3.89 5.07 -17.62
C GLY A 196 -3.94 3.61 -18.07
N SER A 197 -2.86 3.13 -18.68
CA SER A 197 -2.79 1.77 -19.23
C SER A 197 -2.69 0.67 -18.18
N ALA A 198 -2.43 1.00 -16.91
CA ALA A 198 -2.43 0.04 -15.80
C ALA A 198 -3.85 -0.25 -15.27
N LYS A 199 -4.82 0.63 -15.57
CA LYS A 199 -6.24 0.42 -15.25
C LYS A 199 -6.80 -0.78 -16.01
N PHE A 200 -7.55 -1.61 -15.31
CA PHE A 200 -8.26 -2.74 -15.90
C PHE A 200 -9.53 -2.28 -16.62
N THR A 201 -9.69 -2.72 -17.86
CA THR A 201 -10.86 -2.40 -18.71
C THR A 201 -12.07 -3.28 -18.34
N PRO A 202 -13.29 -2.94 -18.81
CA PRO A 202 -14.46 -3.79 -18.63
C PRO A 202 -14.23 -5.25 -19.07
N GLU A 203 -13.54 -5.46 -20.19
CA GLU A 203 -13.26 -6.79 -20.73
C GLU A 203 -12.30 -7.59 -19.83
N GLU A 204 -11.30 -6.93 -19.25
CA GLU A 204 -10.33 -7.55 -18.34
C GLU A 204 -10.97 -7.88 -16.98
N ILE A 205 -11.86 -7.02 -16.49
CA ILE A 205 -12.69 -7.29 -15.30
C ILE A 205 -13.60 -8.49 -15.56
N GLU A 206 -14.24 -8.54 -16.73
CA GLU A 206 -15.11 -9.65 -17.12
C GLU A 206 -14.34 -10.97 -17.25
N GLN A 207 -13.08 -10.91 -17.72
CA GLN A 207 -12.17 -12.06 -17.75
C GLN A 207 -11.90 -12.60 -16.35
N LEU A 208 -11.65 -11.74 -15.36
CA LEU A 208 -11.48 -12.15 -13.96
C LEU A 208 -12.75 -12.82 -13.42
N GLN A 209 -13.92 -12.21 -13.62
CA GLN A 209 -15.22 -12.71 -13.15
C GLN A 209 -15.61 -14.07 -13.75
N ARG A 210 -15.20 -14.35 -15.00
CA ARG A 210 -15.50 -15.61 -15.70
C ARG A 210 -14.40 -16.66 -15.58
N SER A 211 -13.28 -16.33 -14.94
CA SER A 211 -12.17 -17.26 -14.76
C SER A 211 -12.64 -18.50 -13.98
N GLN A 212 -11.97 -19.64 -14.19
CA GLN A 212 -12.15 -20.84 -13.37
C GLN A 212 -11.39 -20.73 -12.03
N SER A 213 -10.38 -19.87 -11.96
CA SER A 213 -9.66 -19.56 -10.72
C SER A 213 -10.54 -18.79 -9.72
N GLU A 214 -10.61 -19.29 -8.49
CA GLU A 214 -11.30 -18.60 -7.39
C GLU A 214 -10.60 -17.29 -7.01
N ALA A 215 -9.27 -17.26 -7.05
CA ALA A 215 -8.49 -16.07 -6.76
C ALA A 215 -8.80 -14.94 -7.76
N ALA A 216 -8.91 -15.28 -9.05
CA ALA A 216 -9.24 -14.30 -10.09
C ALA A 216 -10.65 -13.72 -9.90
N ARG A 217 -11.65 -14.57 -9.62
CA ARG A 217 -13.02 -14.10 -9.34
C ARG A 217 -13.06 -13.22 -8.10
N PHE A 218 -12.39 -13.66 -7.02
CA PHE A 218 -12.25 -12.89 -5.78
C PHE A 218 -11.69 -11.48 -6.03
N CYS A 219 -10.64 -11.35 -6.85
CA CYS A 219 -10.04 -10.05 -7.18
C CYS A 219 -11.04 -9.06 -7.83
N ALA A 220 -12.00 -9.56 -8.62
CA ALA A 220 -13.06 -8.72 -9.17
C ALA A 220 -14.19 -8.49 -8.15
N ASP A 221 -14.59 -9.53 -7.42
CA ASP A 221 -15.72 -9.48 -6.48
C ASP A 221 -15.46 -8.54 -5.29
N CYS A 222 -14.25 -8.56 -4.72
CA CYS A 222 -13.89 -7.67 -3.60
C CYS A 222 -13.80 -6.18 -4.01
N ASN A 223 -13.75 -5.89 -5.32
CA ASN A 223 -13.66 -4.54 -5.88
C ASN A 223 -14.99 -4.05 -6.48
N ARG A 224 -16.12 -4.77 -6.26
CA ARG A 224 -17.41 -4.45 -6.90
C ARG A 224 -17.84 -3.00 -6.70
N THR A 225 -17.72 -2.47 -5.49
CA THR A 225 -18.09 -1.08 -5.15
C THR A 225 -17.25 -0.05 -5.89
N LEU A 226 -15.94 -0.26 -6.00
CA LEU A 226 -15.03 0.58 -6.77
C LEU A 226 -15.34 0.53 -8.27
N ILE A 227 -15.61 -0.67 -8.81
CA ILE A 227 -16.01 -0.86 -10.22
C ILE A 227 -17.30 -0.08 -10.52
N ASP A 228 -18.30 -0.18 -9.65
CA ASP A 228 -19.57 0.54 -9.77
C ASP A 228 -19.39 2.06 -9.62
N LEU A 229 -18.52 2.50 -8.72
CA LEU A 229 -18.18 3.92 -8.55
C LEU A 229 -17.53 4.48 -9.81
N ASN A 230 -16.54 3.77 -10.38
CA ASN A 230 -15.90 4.14 -11.63
C ASN A 230 -16.89 4.22 -12.79
N ALA A 231 -17.83 3.26 -12.89
CA ALA A 231 -18.90 3.32 -13.88
C ALA A 231 -19.78 4.57 -13.76
N ARG A 232 -20.08 5.01 -12.53
CA ARG A 232 -20.88 6.23 -12.29
C ARG A 232 -20.11 7.51 -12.58
N LEU A 233 -18.82 7.57 -12.24
CA LEU A 233 -18.01 8.78 -12.37
C LEU A 233 -17.44 8.98 -13.79
N LEU A 234 -17.05 7.89 -14.44
CA LEU A 234 -16.32 7.91 -15.72
C LEU A 234 -17.17 7.45 -16.91
N GLY A 235 -18.36 6.90 -16.66
CA GLY A 235 -19.30 6.44 -17.69
C GLY A 235 -19.10 5.00 -18.14
N GLU A 236 -18.06 4.31 -17.67
CA GLU A 236 -17.83 2.88 -17.91
C GLU A 236 -17.14 2.21 -16.71
N PRO A 237 -17.37 0.90 -16.49
CA PRO A 237 -16.66 0.15 -15.45
C PRO A 237 -15.15 0.22 -15.64
N GLY A 238 -14.42 0.27 -14.53
CA GLY A 238 -12.98 0.22 -14.56
C GLY A 238 -12.44 -0.09 -13.18
N LEU A 239 -11.24 -0.64 -13.13
CA LEU A 239 -10.61 -1.05 -11.88
C LEU A 239 -9.18 -0.54 -11.82
N ASP A 240 -8.95 0.43 -10.95
CA ASP A 240 -7.63 0.94 -10.60
C ASP A 240 -7.12 0.11 -9.42
N LEU A 241 -5.85 -0.31 -9.47
CA LEU A 241 -5.26 -1.23 -8.50
C LEU A 241 -3.96 -0.65 -7.91
N PRO A 242 -4.02 0.39 -7.07
CA PRO A 242 -2.83 1.04 -6.52
C PRO A 242 -1.95 0.06 -5.75
N ASP A 243 -2.51 -0.75 -4.85
CA ASP A 243 -1.69 -1.63 -4.02
C ASP A 243 -0.97 -2.74 -4.80
N PRO A 244 -1.62 -3.42 -5.77
CA PRO A 244 -0.91 -4.33 -6.67
C PRO A 244 0.22 -3.67 -7.47
N THR A 245 0.14 -2.37 -7.78
CA THR A 245 1.27 -1.69 -8.44
C THR A 245 2.49 -1.59 -7.53
N ALA A 246 2.32 -1.39 -6.23
CA ALA A 246 3.43 -1.39 -5.28
C ALA A 246 4.10 -2.78 -5.19
N ILE A 247 3.31 -3.86 -5.18
CA ILE A 247 3.84 -5.23 -5.26
C ILE A 247 4.61 -5.45 -6.58
N ALA A 248 4.08 -4.96 -7.70
CA ALA A 248 4.73 -5.07 -8.99
C ALA A 248 6.06 -4.31 -9.05
N ILE A 249 6.10 -3.08 -8.53
CA ILE A 249 7.32 -2.26 -8.45
C ILE A 249 8.40 -2.95 -7.60
N LEU A 250 8.00 -3.58 -6.50
CA LEU A 250 8.92 -4.36 -5.66
C LEU A 250 9.47 -5.61 -6.38
N ALA A 251 8.57 -6.39 -6.99
CA ALA A 251 8.88 -7.72 -7.52
C ALA A 251 9.47 -7.70 -8.94
N ARG A 252 9.14 -6.68 -9.72
CA ARG A 252 9.48 -6.48 -11.14
C ARG A 252 9.84 -5.01 -11.40
N PRO A 253 10.94 -4.49 -10.81
CA PRO A 253 11.33 -3.09 -10.96
C PRO A 253 11.60 -2.68 -12.42
N GLU A 254 11.79 -3.63 -13.34
CA GLU A 254 11.85 -3.40 -14.77
C GLU A 254 10.55 -2.86 -15.38
N LEU A 255 9.41 -2.95 -14.69
CA LEU A 255 8.13 -2.37 -15.11
C LEU A 255 8.09 -0.84 -14.93
N ILE A 256 9.02 -0.25 -14.18
CA ILE A 256 9.05 1.19 -13.92
C ILE A 256 9.41 1.95 -15.21
N GLN A 257 8.53 2.84 -15.67
CA GLN A 257 8.75 3.67 -16.85
C GLN A 257 9.01 5.14 -16.51
N GLY A 258 8.45 5.64 -15.39
CA GLY A 258 8.62 7.02 -14.96
C GLY A 258 8.85 7.13 -13.45
N TYR A 259 9.96 7.77 -13.08
CA TYR A 259 10.30 8.03 -11.70
C TYR A 259 11.21 9.24 -11.55
N PHE A 260 11.32 9.76 -10.33
CA PHE A 260 12.38 10.68 -9.92
C PHE A 260 12.86 10.34 -8.51
N THR A 261 14.00 10.89 -8.11
CA THR A 261 14.46 10.82 -6.73
C THR A 261 14.47 12.22 -6.11
N GLY A 262 14.28 12.29 -4.80
CA GLY A 262 14.28 13.56 -4.08
C GLY A 262 14.36 13.38 -2.57
N TYR A 263 14.44 14.51 -1.88
CA TYR A 263 14.20 14.55 -0.43
C TYR A 263 12.73 14.84 -0.17
N ALA A 264 11.99 13.85 0.32
CA ALA A 264 10.57 13.89 0.60
C ALA A 264 10.32 14.10 2.11
N ARG A 265 9.34 14.96 2.43
CA ARG A 265 8.74 15.17 3.77
C ARG A 265 7.25 15.39 3.63
N VAL A 266 6.51 15.27 4.72
CA VAL A 266 5.04 15.40 4.69
C VAL A 266 4.61 16.71 5.34
N GLU A 267 3.74 17.44 4.67
CA GLU A 267 3.10 18.63 5.24
C GLU A 267 2.04 18.22 6.27
N THR A 268 2.16 18.72 7.50
CA THR A 268 1.30 18.35 8.66
C THR A 268 0.69 19.57 9.36
N ALA A 269 1.06 20.79 8.94
CA ALA A 269 0.64 22.06 9.52
C ALA A 269 -0.01 23.01 8.50
N GLY A 270 -0.12 22.58 7.24
CA GLY A 270 -0.71 23.33 6.14
C GLY A 270 -2.22 23.48 6.24
N SER A 271 -2.80 24.13 5.23
CA SER A 271 -4.26 24.17 5.08
C SER A 271 -4.81 22.80 4.68
N ALA A 272 -6.12 22.60 4.75
CA ALA A 272 -6.78 21.38 4.27
C ALA A 272 -6.52 21.05 2.78
N LEU A 273 -6.00 21.99 1.99
CA LEU A 273 -5.63 21.76 0.58
C LEU A 273 -4.26 21.09 0.40
N THR A 274 -3.40 21.19 1.41
CA THR A 274 -1.97 20.79 1.38
C THR A 274 -1.61 19.81 2.49
N ASP A 275 -2.52 19.59 3.43
CA ASP A 275 -2.34 18.67 4.54
C ASP A 275 -2.18 17.23 4.01
N GLY A 276 -1.14 16.53 4.45
CA GLY A 276 -0.75 15.21 3.92
C GLY A 276 0.00 15.25 2.58
N MET A 277 0.33 16.42 2.04
CA MET A 277 1.12 16.50 0.81
C MET A 277 2.54 15.97 1.04
N VAL A 278 3.01 15.07 0.18
CA VAL A 278 4.42 14.66 0.14
C VAL A 278 5.23 15.70 -0.65
N VAL A 279 5.93 16.57 0.07
CA VAL A 279 6.77 17.62 -0.51
C VAL A 279 8.12 17.03 -0.91
N CYS A 280 8.35 16.90 -2.21
CA CYS A 280 9.59 16.35 -2.77
C CYS A 280 10.54 17.45 -3.28
N ASP A 281 11.67 17.64 -2.61
CA ASP A 281 12.76 18.46 -3.13
C ASP A 281 13.58 17.68 -4.16
N ARG A 282 13.42 18.06 -5.44
CA ARG A 282 14.10 17.47 -6.61
C ARG A 282 15.27 18.32 -7.10
N ARG A 283 15.61 19.41 -6.40
CA ARG A 283 16.63 20.36 -6.84
C ARG A 283 18.02 19.77 -6.64
N ALA A 284 18.95 20.08 -7.55
CA ALA A 284 20.32 19.57 -7.48
C ALA A 284 21.09 20.09 -6.26
N PRO A 285 22.09 19.35 -5.73
CA PRO A 285 22.88 19.80 -4.59
C PRO A 285 23.53 21.19 -4.75
N GLN A 286 23.85 21.59 -5.99
CA GLN A 286 24.40 22.92 -6.28
C GLN A 286 23.40 24.06 -6.06
N THR A 287 22.08 23.82 -6.22
CA THR A 287 21.04 24.82 -5.96
C THR A 287 20.58 24.83 -4.48
N VAL A 288 20.83 23.75 -3.73
CA VAL A 288 20.54 23.63 -2.29
C VAL A 288 21.43 24.57 -1.45
N GLN A 289 22.71 24.73 -1.82
CA GLN A 289 23.65 25.61 -1.09
C GLN A 289 23.22 27.10 -1.08
N ALA A 290 22.46 27.55 -2.08
CA ALA A 290 22.08 28.96 -2.20
C ALA A 290 20.97 29.40 -1.21
N MET A 291 20.18 28.46 -0.68
CA MET A 291 18.99 28.78 0.14
C MET A 291 19.04 28.20 1.56
N ALA A 292 19.97 27.27 1.84
CA ALA A 292 20.07 26.59 3.12
C ALA A 292 21.38 26.91 3.84
N LYS A 293 21.45 28.05 4.54
CA LYS A 293 22.37 28.14 5.67
C LYS A 293 21.83 27.26 6.80
N GLY A 294 22.29 26.01 6.86
CA GLY A 294 22.04 25.10 7.99
C GLY A 294 21.01 23.99 7.78
N SER A 295 20.54 23.70 6.55
CA SER A 295 19.69 22.52 6.32
C SER A 295 20.55 21.27 6.02
N SER A 296 20.17 20.14 6.60
CA SER A 296 20.81 18.83 6.43
C SER A 296 20.26 18.05 5.22
N LEU A 297 19.67 18.72 4.22
CA LEU A 297 18.93 18.16 3.07
C LEU A 297 19.82 17.41 2.05
N HIS A 298 20.97 16.89 2.45
CA HIS A 298 22.03 16.48 1.51
C HIS A 298 21.88 15.09 0.89
N ARG A 299 20.82 14.34 1.19
CA ARG A 299 20.60 12.99 0.62
C ARG A 299 19.13 12.80 0.24
N HIS A 300 18.88 12.38 -0.99
CA HIS A 300 17.55 11.89 -1.39
C HIS A 300 17.18 10.70 -0.49
N ASN A 301 15.96 10.70 0.05
CA ASN A 301 15.43 9.64 0.91
C ASN A 301 14.34 8.80 0.20
N ALA A 302 13.84 9.27 -0.95
CA ALA A 302 12.77 8.59 -1.68
C ALA A 302 13.05 8.52 -3.19
N THR A 303 12.74 7.36 -3.76
CA THR A 303 12.46 7.16 -5.18
C THR A 303 10.95 7.22 -5.36
N VAL A 304 10.47 8.15 -6.18
CA VAL A 304 9.04 8.38 -6.43
C VAL A 304 8.71 7.87 -7.81
N VAL A 305 7.91 6.80 -7.88
CA VAL A 305 7.48 6.13 -9.11
C VAL A 305 6.06 6.59 -9.43
N TYR A 306 5.87 7.17 -10.61
CA TYR A 306 4.58 7.72 -11.04
C TYR A 306 4.05 7.10 -12.34
N GLU A 307 4.81 6.20 -12.98
CA GLU A 307 4.43 5.56 -14.23
C GLU A 307 5.09 4.18 -14.35
N ILE A 308 4.28 3.18 -14.72
CA ILE A 308 4.71 1.80 -15.00
C ILE A 308 4.25 1.35 -16.38
N ASP A 309 4.84 0.27 -16.89
CA ASP A 309 4.36 -0.44 -18.06
C ASP A 309 3.02 -1.13 -17.74
N GLY A 310 1.92 -0.41 -17.97
CA GLY A 310 0.57 -0.88 -17.66
C GLY A 310 0.20 -2.24 -18.28
N PRO A 311 0.38 -2.45 -19.60
CA PRO A 311 0.12 -3.75 -20.23
C PRO A 311 0.92 -4.89 -19.60
N ALA A 312 2.23 -4.71 -19.39
CA ALA A 312 3.07 -5.73 -18.77
C ALA A 312 2.71 -5.97 -17.30
N PHE A 313 2.30 -4.94 -16.57
CA PHE A 313 1.75 -5.07 -15.21
C PHE A 313 0.48 -5.94 -15.19
N LYS A 314 -0.47 -5.69 -16.11
CA LYS A 314 -1.72 -6.47 -16.20
C LYS A 314 -1.45 -7.92 -16.57
N GLU A 315 -0.58 -8.18 -17.55
CA GLU A 315 -0.15 -9.53 -17.88
C GLU A 315 0.49 -10.24 -16.68
N TYR A 316 1.33 -9.54 -15.94
CA TYR A 316 1.98 -10.05 -14.75
C TYR A 316 0.96 -10.40 -13.65
N LEU A 317 0.06 -9.49 -13.30
CA LEU A 317 -1.00 -9.74 -12.31
C LEU A 317 -1.88 -10.92 -12.74
N LEU A 318 -2.34 -10.93 -14.00
CA LEU A 318 -3.16 -12.02 -14.53
C LEU A 318 -2.44 -13.37 -14.49
N SER A 319 -1.13 -13.41 -14.77
CA SER A 319 -0.33 -14.64 -14.67
C SER A 319 -0.26 -15.20 -13.25
N LEU A 320 -0.44 -14.33 -12.24
CA LEU A 320 -0.45 -14.71 -10.83
C LEU A 320 -1.84 -15.06 -10.32
N VAL A 321 -2.95 -14.67 -10.97
CA VAL A 321 -4.30 -14.89 -10.42
C VAL A 321 -5.16 -15.86 -11.23
N LEU A 322 -4.95 -15.97 -12.54
CA LEU A 322 -5.63 -16.95 -13.40
C LEU A 322 -5.16 -18.38 -13.10
#